data_AF-A0A2H0WQW0-F1
#
_entry.id   AF-A0A2H0WQW0-F1
#
_cell.length_a   1.000
_cell.length_b   1.000
_cell.length_c   1.000
_cell.angle_alpha   90.00
_cell.angle_beta   90.00
_cell.angle_gamma   90.00
#
_symmetry.space_group_name_H-M   'P 1'
#
loop_
_entity.id
_entity.type
_entity.pdbx_description
1 polymer ?
#
loop_
_entity_poly.entity_id
_entity_poly.type
_entity_poly.pdbx_seq_one_letter_code
_entity_poly.pdbx_strand_id
1 'polypeptide(L)'
;MNRRYSSSGQALLITLLVLAVALTAGLSLVARTITDISISEKESASSKAFEAAEAGIEETLRAIEAGEGVQENLSLAPGGEEANISINVSEPVGELANREIYSGEATTFWLNYFLLDGEDFPNSDITYSKDKVKLCWSGPNNNIEAAIYYQSGGDKVKREYLSNSGGCLDLDKGVTISSLPSGTKFINIRFYGNANDTVTVAMEGMGTALPQQGNLITSEATVGDVVRKVTVFQGWPVPPSFFDFALFSGGSLSK
;
A
#
# COMPACT_ATOMS: atom_id res chain seq x y z
N MET A 1 -30.08 76.15 -34.53
CA MET A 1 -29.38 75.03 -35.19
C MET A 1 -29.83 73.74 -34.51
N ASN A 2 -30.61 72.89 -35.17
CA ASN A 2 -30.92 71.54 -34.68
C ASN A 2 -31.10 70.62 -35.90
N ARG A 3 -30.06 69.86 -36.25
CA ARG A 3 -30.13 68.83 -37.30
C ARG A 3 -30.79 67.58 -36.70
N ARG A 4 -32.00 67.25 -37.15
CA ARG A 4 -32.65 65.95 -36.89
C ARG A 4 -32.03 64.90 -37.80
N TYR A 5 -31.26 63.97 -37.25
CA TYR A 5 -30.79 62.77 -37.94
C TYR A 5 -31.95 61.78 -38.09
N SER A 6 -32.17 61.22 -39.28
CA SER A 6 -33.24 60.24 -39.54
C SER A 6 -32.91 58.87 -38.92
N SER A 7 -33.88 58.28 -38.21
CA SER A 7 -33.76 57.05 -37.40
C SER A 7 -33.84 55.72 -38.20
N SER A 8 -33.86 55.75 -39.53
CA SER A 8 -34.08 54.56 -40.37
C SER A 8 -32.91 53.56 -40.43
N GLY A 9 -31.69 53.97 -40.06
CA GLY A 9 -30.53 53.06 -39.93
C GLY A 9 -30.36 52.42 -38.55
N GLN A 10 -30.97 52.99 -37.51
CA GLN A 10 -30.80 52.55 -36.12
C GLN A 10 -31.65 51.32 -35.77
N ALA A 11 -32.83 51.18 -36.37
CA ALA A 11 -33.71 50.03 -36.14
C ALA A 11 -33.05 48.71 -36.58
N LEU A 12 -32.39 48.71 -37.74
CA LEU A 12 -31.66 47.54 -38.24
C LEU A 12 -30.53 47.14 -37.29
N LEU A 13 -29.73 48.10 -36.83
CA LEU A 13 -28.62 47.84 -35.90
C LEU A 13 -29.10 47.25 -34.57
N ILE A 14 -30.22 47.74 -34.02
CA ILE A 14 -30.78 47.20 -32.77
C ILE A 14 -31.23 45.75 -32.97
N THR A 15 -31.92 45.45 -34.07
CA THR A 15 -32.35 44.07 -34.35
C THR A 15 -31.16 43.12 -34.51
N LEU A 16 -30.10 43.57 -35.18
CA LEU A 16 -28.88 42.81 -35.38
C LEU A 16 -28.15 42.56 -34.07
N LEU A 17 -28.07 43.59 -33.21
CA LEU A 17 -27.50 43.47 -31.88
C LEU A 17 -28.27 42.46 -31.02
N VAL A 18 -29.61 42.55 -30.98
CA VAL A 18 -30.45 41.63 -30.22
C VAL A 18 -30.28 40.19 -30.72
N LEU A 19 -30.25 39.98 -32.04
CA LEU A 19 -30.06 38.66 -32.64
C LEU A 19 -28.66 38.09 -32.33
N ALA A 20 -27.62 38.92 -32.38
CA ALA A 20 -26.28 38.53 -32.01
C ALA A 20 -26.19 38.12 -30.53
N VAL A 21 -26.80 38.89 -29.63
CA VAL A 21 -26.84 38.58 -28.19
C VAL A 21 -27.61 37.29 -27.92
N ALA A 22 -28.78 37.11 -28.56
CA ALA A 22 -29.59 35.91 -28.40
C ALA A 22 -28.87 34.64 -28.89
N LEU A 23 -28.20 34.71 -30.05
CA LEU A 23 -27.40 33.61 -30.58
C LEU A 23 -26.22 33.27 -29.66
N THR A 24 -25.52 34.29 -29.17
CA THR A 24 -24.38 34.12 -28.26
C THR A 24 -24.82 33.47 -26.95
N ALA A 25 -25.93 33.92 -26.38
CA ALA A 25 -26.50 33.33 -25.17
C ALA A 25 -26.94 31.88 -25.38
N GLY A 26 -27.60 31.58 -26.50
CA GLY A 26 -28.01 30.22 -26.85
C GLY A 26 -26.82 29.26 -27.01
N LEU A 27 -25.78 29.68 -27.73
CA LEU A 27 -24.57 28.88 -27.92
C LEU A 27 -23.81 28.66 -26.61
N SER A 28 -23.75 29.68 -25.75
CA SER A 28 -23.11 29.60 -24.43
C SER A 28 -23.81 28.58 -23.52
N LEU A 29 -25.15 28.58 -23.50
CA LEU A 29 -25.92 27.62 -22.71
C LEU A 29 -25.68 26.18 -23.20
N VAL A 30 -25.73 25.95 -24.52
CA VAL A 30 -25.48 24.63 -25.11
C VAL A 30 -24.07 24.14 -24.80
N ALA A 31 -23.06 25.00 -24.95
CA ALA A 31 -21.67 24.66 -24.62
C ALA A 31 -21.50 24.28 -23.15
N ARG A 32 -22.15 25.03 -22.24
CA ARG A 32 -22.16 24.71 -20.82
C ARG A 32 -22.83 23.37 -20.54
N THR A 33 -24.00 23.10 -21.12
CA THR A 33 -24.70 21.81 -20.92
C THR A 33 -23.89 20.62 -21.42
N ILE A 34 -23.25 20.72 -22.60
CA ILE A 34 -22.37 19.66 -23.12
C ILE A 34 -21.20 19.42 -22.16
N THR A 35 -20.64 20.50 -21.61
CA THR A 35 -19.53 20.42 -20.64
C THR A 35 -19.99 19.77 -19.35
N ASP A 36 -21.14 20.17 -18.80
CA ASP A 36 -21.71 19.61 -17.57
C ASP A 36 -22.02 18.11 -17.72
N ILE A 37 -22.56 17.68 -18.86
CA ILE A 37 -22.78 16.26 -19.18
C ILE A 37 -21.45 15.51 -19.24
N SER A 38 -20.47 16.03 -19.98
CA SER A 38 -19.16 15.39 -20.11
C SER A 38 -18.44 15.27 -18.77
N ILE A 39 -18.55 16.28 -17.91
CA ILE A 39 -18.02 16.22 -16.54
C ILE A 39 -18.72 15.12 -15.75
N SER A 40 -20.05 15.05 -15.82
CA SER A 40 -20.85 14.05 -15.10
C SER A 40 -20.54 12.62 -15.56
N GLU A 41 -20.36 12.41 -16.87
CA GLU A 41 -19.93 11.12 -17.45
C GLU A 41 -18.54 10.73 -16.94
N LYS A 42 -17.58 11.67 -16.91
CA LYS A 42 -16.23 11.41 -16.39
C LYS A 42 -16.20 11.12 -14.90
N GLU A 43 -17.04 11.78 -14.12
CA GLU A 43 -17.20 11.48 -12.69
C GLU A 43 -17.78 10.08 -12.45
N SER A 44 -18.81 9.71 -13.24
CA SER A 44 -19.39 8.36 -13.20
C SER A 44 -18.38 7.29 -13.63
N ALA A 45 -17.72 7.47 -14.78
CA ALA A 45 -16.69 6.55 -15.29
C ALA A 45 -15.52 6.42 -14.33
N SER A 46 -15.13 7.51 -13.67
CA SER A 46 -14.11 7.50 -12.61
C SER A 46 -14.49 6.62 -11.43
N SER A 47 -15.74 6.68 -10.96
CA SER A 47 -16.19 5.87 -9.83
C SER A 47 -16.17 4.39 -10.19
N LYS A 48 -16.69 4.04 -11.38
CA LYS A 48 -16.66 2.67 -11.90
C LYS A 48 -15.25 2.13 -12.12
N ALA A 49 -14.34 2.95 -12.66
CA ALA A 49 -12.94 2.56 -12.84
C ALA A 49 -12.27 2.31 -11.48
N PHE A 50 -12.60 3.08 -10.44
CA PHE A 50 -12.09 2.82 -9.10
C PHE A 50 -12.60 1.49 -8.53
N GLU A 51 -13.92 1.24 -8.60
CA GLU A 51 -14.53 -0.03 -8.18
C GLU A 51 -13.94 -1.24 -8.94
N ALA A 52 -13.72 -1.09 -10.26
CA ALA A 52 -13.08 -2.12 -11.07
C ALA A 52 -11.62 -2.36 -10.65
N ALA A 53 -10.87 -1.30 -10.33
CA ALA A 53 -9.50 -1.44 -9.86
C ALA A 53 -9.44 -2.16 -8.50
N GLU A 54 -10.33 -1.82 -7.56
CA GLU A 54 -10.46 -2.52 -6.27
C GLU A 54 -10.82 -3.99 -6.46
N ALA A 55 -11.80 -4.30 -7.32
CA ALA A 55 -12.16 -5.68 -7.63
C ALA A 55 -10.99 -6.47 -8.24
N GLY A 56 -10.16 -5.83 -9.07
CA GLY A 56 -8.93 -6.44 -9.60
C GLY A 56 -7.92 -6.79 -8.49
N ILE A 57 -7.80 -5.94 -7.46
CA ILE A 57 -6.94 -6.23 -6.30
C ILE A 57 -7.47 -7.42 -5.52
N GLU A 58 -8.78 -7.46 -5.23
CA GLU A 58 -9.40 -8.55 -4.46
C GLU A 58 -9.28 -9.90 -5.18
N GLU A 59 -9.46 -9.93 -6.50
CA GLU A 59 -9.29 -11.15 -7.29
C GLU A 59 -7.84 -11.63 -7.28
N THR A 60 -6.88 -10.68 -7.38
CA THR A 60 -5.45 -11.00 -7.29
C THR A 60 -5.07 -11.54 -5.92
N LEU A 61 -5.61 -10.93 -4.87
CA LEU A 61 -5.36 -11.34 -3.49
C LEU A 61 -5.88 -12.77 -3.25
N ARG A 62 -7.10 -13.07 -3.71
CA ARG A 62 -7.67 -14.42 -3.70
C ARG A 62 -6.80 -15.43 -4.45
N ALA A 63 -6.36 -15.10 -5.65
CA ALA A 63 -5.52 -15.99 -6.46
C ALA A 63 -4.20 -16.31 -5.75
N ILE A 64 -3.54 -15.30 -5.17
CA ILE A 64 -2.31 -15.47 -4.39
C ILE A 64 -2.55 -16.37 -3.17
N GLU A 65 -3.64 -16.15 -2.42
CA GLU A 65 -3.97 -16.96 -1.24
C GLU A 65 -4.32 -18.42 -1.59
N ALA A 66 -4.93 -18.64 -2.75
CA ALA A 66 -5.26 -19.97 -3.26
C ALA A 66 -4.07 -20.68 -3.94
N GLY A 67 -2.93 -20.00 -4.12
CA GLY A 67 -1.79 -20.52 -4.89
C GLY A 67 -2.07 -20.64 -6.39
N GLU A 68 -3.03 -19.88 -6.90
CA GLU A 68 -3.41 -19.82 -8.31
C GLU A 68 -2.57 -18.78 -9.07
N GLY A 69 -2.48 -18.94 -10.39
CA GLY A 69 -1.81 -17.95 -11.24
C GLY A 69 -2.59 -16.64 -11.30
N VAL A 70 -1.89 -15.52 -11.14
CA VAL A 70 -2.49 -14.18 -11.24
C VAL A 70 -2.79 -13.85 -12.71
N GLN A 71 -4.02 -13.39 -12.99
CA GLN A 71 -4.38 -12.87 -14.30
C GLN A 71 -3.95 -11.41 -14.43
N GLU A 72 -3.03 -11.13 -15.34
CA GLU A 72 -2.52 -9.77 -15.57
C GLU A 72 -3.54 -8.85 -16.24
N ASN A 73 -4.52 -9.41 -16.94
CA ASN A 73 -5.57 -8.65 -17.62
C ASN A 73 -6.93 -9.24 -17.31
N LEU A 74 -7.85 -8.39 -16.87
CA LEU A 74 -9.22 -8.76 -16.54
C LEU A 74 -10.20 -7.77 -17.18
N SER A 75 -11.38 -8.25 -17.56
CA SER A 75 -12.48 -7.39 -17.97
C SER A 75 -13.66 -7.62 -17.03
N LEU A 76 -14.01 -6.59 -16.27
CA LEU A 76 -15.15 -6.62 -15.35
C LEU A 76 -16.16 -5.55 -15.76
N ALA A 77 -17.43 -5.75 -15.44
CA ALA A 77 -18.47 -4.77 -15.73
C ALA A 77 -19.21 -4.29 -14.46
N PRO A 78 -18.51 -3.70 -13.47
CA PRO A 78 -19.18 -3.11 -12.31
C PRO A 78 -20.12 -1.98 -12.77
N GLY A 79 -21.40 -2.10 -12.46
CA GLY A 79 -22.41 -1.11 -12.88
C GLY A 79 -22.78 -1.16 -14.37
N GLY A 80 -22.46 -2.24 -15.10
CA GLY A 80 -22.96 -2.51 -16.45
C GLY A 80 -22.14 -1.94 -17.61
N GLU A 81 -20.93 -1.43 -17.34
CA GLU A 81 -19.99 -0.93 -18.36
C GLU A 81 -18.66 -1.67 -18.23
N GLU A 82 -18.12 -2.15 -19.34
CA GLU A 82 -16.86 -2.92 -19.34
C GLU A 82 -15.68 -2.02 -18.95
N ALA A 83 -14.97 -2.46 -17.92
CA ALA A 83 -13.73 -1.91 -17.43
C ALA A 83 -12.59 -2.87 -17.77
N ASN A 84 -11.57 -2.36 -18.46
CA ASN A 84 -10.34 -3.13 -18.71
C ASN A 84 -9.38 -2.90 -17.55
N ILE A 85 -8.98 -3.98 -16.90
CA ILE A 85 -8.11 -3.97 -15.72
C ILE A 85 -6.77 -4.59 -16.10
N SER A 86 -5.69 -3.88 -15.77
CA SER A 86 -4.31 -4.33 -15.88
C SER A 86 -3.72 -4.47 -14.47
N ILE A 87 -3.16 -5.64 -14.19
CA ILE A 87 -2.68 -6.03 -12.87
C ILE A 87 -1.18 -6.27 -12.96
N ASN A 88 -0.44 -5.68 -12.04
CA ASN A 88 0.98 -5.91 -11.86
C ASN A 88 1.26 -6.27 -10.40
N VAL A 89 1.84 -7.44 -10.19
CA VAL A 89 2.35 -7.88 -8.88
C VAL A 89 3.86 -7.74 -8.93
N SER A 90 4.40 -6.85 -8.10
CA SER A 90 5.83 -6.62 -8.01
C SER A 90 6.34 -6.82 -6.58
N GLU A 91 7.65 -6.95 -6.46
CA GLU A 91 8.31 -6.88 -5.16
C GLU A 91 8.26 -5.45 -4.61
N PRO A 92 8.06 -5.25 -3.29
CA PRO A 92 8.19 -3.95 -2.66
C PRO A 92 9.65 -3.50 -2.76
N VAL A 93 9.92 -2.44 -3.52
CA VAL A 93 11.25 -1.82 -3.61
C VAL A 93 11.28 -0.58 -2.70
N GLY A 94 12.31 -0.44 -1.86
CA GLY A 94 12.55 0.78 -1.07
C GLY A 94 11.68 0.93 0.20
N GLU A 95 11.07 2.11 0.36
CA GLU A 95 10.43 2.68 1.59
C GLU A 95 9.17 1.93 2.10
N LEU A 96 8.73 0.89 1.40
CA LEU A 96 7.53 0.10 1.70
C LEU A 96 7.71 -0.89 2.87
N ALA A 97 8.88 -0.94 3.50
CA ALA A 97 9.15 -1.73 4.71
C ALA A 97 8.79 -1.02 6.01
N ASN A 98 8.40 0.27 5.94
CA ASN A 98 7.99 1.03 7.11
C ASN A 98 6.67 0.50 7.65
N ARG A 99 6.63 0.20 8.95
CA ARG A 99 5.43 -0.29 9.63
C ARG A 99 5.15 0.59 10.82
N GLU A 100 3.95 1.13 10.89
CA GLU A 100 3.49 1.81 12.09
C GLU A 100 2.98 0.76 13.07
N ILE A 101 3.46 0.83 14.31
CA ILE A 101 3.02 -0.04 15.41
C ILE A 101 2.56 0.81 16.58
N TYR A 102 1.56 0.32 17.32
CA TYR A 102 1.11 0.90 18.58
C TYR A 102 1.82 0.26 19.77
N SER A 103 1.77 0.92 20.93
CA SER A 103 2.37 0.41 22.17
C SER A 103 1.85 -0.98 22.51
N GLY A 104 2.77 -1.94 22.70
CA GLY A 104 2.45 -3.34 22.98
C GLY A 104 2.13 -4.20 21.76
N GLU A 105 1.95 -3.60 20.59
CA GLU A 105 1.81 -4.35 19.33
C GLU A 105 3.17 -4.85 18.84
N ALA A 106 3.17 -6.01 18.17
CA ALA A 106 4.35 -6.55 17.51
C ALA A 106 4.17 -6.59 15.99
N THR A 107 5.26 -6.42 15.26
CA THR A 107 5.29 -6.51 13.81
C THR A 107 6.42 -7.42 13.35
N THR A 108 6.17 -8.26 12.33
CA THR A 108 7.04 -9.38 11.96
C THR A 108 7.81 -9.15 10.66
N PHE A 109 9.13 -9.10 10.72
CA PHE A 109 9.95 -9.10 9.51
C PHE A 109 10.50 -10.49 9.21
N TRP A 110 10.27 -10.95 7.99
CA TRP A 110 10.68 -12.27 7.51
C TRP A 110 12.11 -12.26 7.01
N LEU A 111 12.89 -13.30 7.36
CA LEU A 111 14.27 -13.48 6.92
C LEU A 111 14.46 -14.80 6.18
N ASN A 112 13.84 -15.89 6.63
CA ASN A 112 13.92 -17.18 5.96
C ASN A 112 12.61 -17.95 6.09
N TYR A 113 12.27 -18.72 5.05
CA TYR A 113 11.14 -19.64 5.08
C TYR A 113 11.37 -20.82 6.04
N PHE A 114 10.29 -21.48 6.43
CA PHE A 114 10.30 -22.75 7.14
C PHE A 114 9.13 -23.63 6.68
N LEU A 115 9.19 -24.91 7.03
CA LEU A 115 8.12 -25.85 6.70
C LEU A 115 6.98 -25.71 7.72
N LEU A 116 5.80 -25.31 7.24
CA LEU A 116 4.55 -25.33 7.99
C LEU A 116 3.64 -26.39 7.37
N ASP A 117 3.29 -27.41 8.16
CA ASP A 117 2.49 -28.56 7.70
C ASP A 117 3.03 -29.26 6.44
N GLY A 118 4.35 -29.21 6.24
CA GLY A 118 5.04 -29.85 5.11
C GLY A 118 5.23 -28.95 3.89
N GLU A 119 4.69 -27.73 3.91
CA GLU A 119 4.79 -26.75 2.83
C GLU A 119 5.72 -25.59 3.21
N ASP A 120 6.37 -24.98 2.21
CA ASP A 120 7.24 -23.83 2.43
C ASP A 120 6.43 -22.58 2.79
N PHE A 121 6.75 -21.97 3.93
CA PHE A 121 6.06 -20.81 4.47
C PHE A 121 7.04 -19.69 4.85
N PRO A 122 6.77 -18.42 4.50
CA PRO A 122 5.62 -17.93 3.73
C PRO A 122 5.79 -18.18 2.22
N ASN A 123 7.02 -18.36 1.74
CA ASN A 123 7.37 -18.71 0.35
C ASN A 123 8.84 -19.20 0.33
N SER A 124 9.17 -20.20 -0.49
CA SER A 124 10.52 -20.76 -0.65
C SER A 124 11.61 -19.74 -1.06
N ASP A 125 11.21 -18.63 -1.69
CA ASP A 125 12.13 -17.59 -2.16
C ASP A 125 12.62 -16.67 -1.02
N ILE A 126 11.97 -16.73 0.15
CA ILE A 126 12.34 -15.92 1.31
C ILE A 126 13.60 -16.49 1.95
N THR A 127 14.75 -15.91 1.60
CA THR A 127 16.05 -16.31 2.13
C THR A 127 16.96 -15.12 2.46
N TYR A 128 17.62 -15.20 3.61
CA TYR A 128 18.57 -14.20 4.09
C TYR A 128 19.81 -14.88 4.67
N SER A 129 20.94 -14.69 3.99
CA SER A 129 22.19 -15.44 4.24
C SER A 129 23.16 -14.76 5.21
N LYS A 130 22.84 -13.56 5.72
CA LYS A 130 23.73 -12.80 6.60
C LYS A 130 23.35 -12.99 8.06
N ASP A 131 24.31 -12.75 8.94
CA ASP A 131 24.19 -12.84 10.39
C ASP A 131 23.86 -11.49 11.06
N LYS A 132 23.66 -10.44 10.25
CA LYS A 132 23.41 -9.08 10.75
C LYS A 132 22.23 -8.44 10.04
N VAL A 133 21.47 -7.65 10.77
CA VAL A 133 20.44 -6.75 10.25
C VAL A 133 20.50 -5.44 11.02
N LYS A 134 20.11 -4.35 10.37
CA LYS A 134 19.97 -3.05 11.02
C LYS A 134 18.48 -2.76 11.19
N LEU A 135 18.08 -2.51 12.42
CA LEU A 135 16.71 -2.13 12.77
C LEU A 135 16.67 -0.61 12.95
N CYS A 136 15.67 0.02 12.37
CA CYS A 136 15.50 1.47 12.28
C CYS A 136 14.13 1.85 12.83
N TRP A 137 14.01 2.96 13.56
CA TRP A 137 12.72 3.44 14.04
C TRP A 137 12.67 4.94 14.32
N SER A 138 11.47 5.51 14.23
CA SER A 138 11.15 6.89 14.64
C SER A 138 9.92 6.88 15.56
N GLY A 139 9.94 7.71 16.60
CA GLY A 139 8.86 7.80 17.58
C GLY A 139 9.35 8.25 18.96
N PRO A 140 8.47 8.32 19.97
CA PRO A 140 8.82 8.83 21.30
C PRO A 140 9.76 7.89 22.07
N ASN A 141 9.80 6.60 21.71
CA ASN A 141 10.55 5.58 22.43
C ASN A 141 12.01 5.45 21.96
N ASN A 142 12.94 5.38 22.92
CA ASN A 142 14.37 5.19 22.63
C ASN A 142 14.79 3.72 22.61
N ASN A 143 13.92 2.83 23.08
CA ASN A 143 14.20 1.41 23.19
C ASN A 143 13.08 0.61 22.54
N ILE A 144 13.43 -0.52 21.95
CA ILE A 144 12.51 -1.47 21.32
C ILE A 144 12.92 -2.90 21.68
N GLU A 145 11.96 -3.81 21.67
CA GLU A 145 12.16 -5.25 21.84
C GLU A 145 12.22 -5.91 20.47
N ALA A 146 13.23 -6.75 20.25
CA ALA A 146 13.31 -7.67 19.12
C ALA A 146 13.25 -9.11 19.61
N ALA A 147 12.22 -9.85 19.22
CA ALA A 147 12.08 -11.28 19.44
C ALA A 147 12.47 -12.03 18.15
N ILE A 148 13.63 -12.65 18.16
CA ILE A 148 14.23 -13.36 17.02
C ILE A 148 13.84 -14.83 17.12
N TYR A 149 13.04 -15.31 16.17
CA TYR A 149 12.58 -16.70 16.10
C TYR A 149 13.51 -17.49 15.18
N TYR A 150 14.03 -18.62 15.68
CA TYR A 150 15.02 -19.42 14.98
C TYR A 150 14.88 -20.90 15.31
N GLN A 151 15.39 -21.74 14.41
CA GLN A 151 15.35 -23.19 14.59
C GLN A 151 16.77 -23.75 14.73
N SER A 152 17.04 -24.37 15.88
CA SER A 152 18.34 -24.99 16.17
C SER A 152 18.15 -26.14 17.16
N GLY A 153 17.97 -27.36 16.63
CA GLY A 153 17.59 -28.54 17.43
C GLY A 153 16.19 -28.43 18.06
N GLY A 154 15.32 -27.60 17.46
CA GLY A 154 14.00 -27.22 17.96
C GLY A 154 13.74 -25.73 17.77
N ASP A 155 12.50 -25.31 17.94
CA ASP A 155 12.09 -23.91 17.79
C ASP A 155 12.46 -23.11 19.04
N LYS A 156 13.09 -21.95 18.82
CA LYS A 156 13.64 -21.11 19.89
C LYS A 156 13.37 -19.64 19.59
N VAL A 157 13.31 -18.85 20.66
CA VAL A 157 13.21 -17.40 20.60
C VAL A 157 14.34 -16.76 21.40
N LYS A 158 15.04 -15.79 20.81
CA LYS A 158 16.02 -14.93 21.49
C LYS A 158 15.43 -13.53 21.55
N ARG A 159 15.27 -12.98 22.76
CA ARG A 159 14.76 -11.63 22.96
C ARG A 159 15.91 -10.68 23.26
N GLU A 160 15.97 -9.57 22.55
CA GLU A 160 16.92 -8.49 22.76
C GLU A 160 16.18 -7.18 22.99
N TYR A 161 16.66 -6.39 23.97
CA TYR A 161 16.18 -5.04 24.22
C TYR A 161 17.21 -4.08 23.66
N LEU A 162 16.83 -3.37 22.62
CA LEU A 162 17.71 -2.59 21.79
C LEU A 162 17.51 -1.11 22.11
N SER A 163 18.61 -0.41 22.35
CA SER A 163 18.63 1.05 22.55
C SER A 163 19.16 1.74 21.31
N ASN A 164 18.71 2.97 21.06
CA ASN A 164 19.20 3.78 19.95
C ASN A 164 20.74 3.90 19.94
N SER A 165 21.34 3.65 18.77
CA SER A 165 22.77 3.83 18.48
C SER A 165 23.03 4.62 17.20
N GLY A 166 21.99 5.19 16.57
CA GLY A 166 22.04 6.00 15.35
C GLY A 166 21.04 5.55 14.29
N GLY A 167 20.45 6.50 13.57
CA GLY A 167 19.39 6.28 12.56
C GLY A 167 19.78 5.49 11.30
N CYS A 168 18.77 5.17 10.50
CA CYS A 168 18.85 4.56 9.16
C CYS A 168 17.53 4.69 8.41
N LEU A 169 17.57 4.57 7.06
CA LEU A 169 16.39 4.59 6.19
C LEU A 169 15.43 5.74 6.51
N ASP A 170 15.98 6.95 6.65
CA ASP A 170 15.26 8.18 7.02
C ASP A 170 14.56 8.17 8.40
N LEU A 171 14.82 7.15 9.22
CA LEU A 171 14.38 7.05 10.60
C LEU A 171 15.48 7.48 11.57
N ASP A 172 15.08 8.18 12.64
CA ASP A 172 15.97 8.92 13.54
C ASP A 172 16.83 8.01 14.43
N LYS A 173 16.35 6.78 14.68
CA LYS A 173 16.95 5.83 15.61
C LYS A 173 17.23 4.52 14.91
N GLY A 174 18.23 3.81 15.42
CA GLY A 174 18.62 2.54 14.83
C GLY A 174 19.71 1.81 15.59
N VAL A 175 19.81 0.52 15.31
CA VAL A 175 20.75 -0.40 15.97
C VAL A 175 20.99 -1.62 15.11
N THR A 176 22.24 -2.12 15.12
CA THR A 176 22.60 -3.34 14.39
C THR A 176 22.52 -4.55 15.30
N ILE A 177 21.66 -5.51 14.96
CA ILE A 177 21.67 -6.85 15.54
C ILE A 177 22.86 -7.57 14.90
N SER A 178 23.94 -7.74 15.65
CA SER A 178 25.25 -8.14 15.10
C SER A 178 25.52 -9.65 15.07
N SER A 179 24.59 -10.46 15.60
CA SER A 179 24.75 -11.91 15.70
C SER A 179 23.40 -12.63 15.70
N LEU A 180 22.80 -12.74 14.52
CA LEU A 180 21.60 -13.55 14.32
C LEU A 180 21.91 -15.04 14.54
N PRO A 181 21.12 -15.76 15.34
CA PRO A 181 21.24 -17.20 15.46
C PRO A 181 21.16 -17.90 14.10
N SER A 182 21.89 -19.01 13.95
CA SER A 182 21.70 -19.88 12.78
C SER A 182 20.26 -20.40 12.74
N GLY A 183 19.69 -20.49 11.54
CA GLY A 183 18.30 -20.91 11.36
C GLY A 183 17.26 -19.84 11.74
N THR A 184 17.64 -18.56 11.83
CA THR A 184 16.68 -17.45 12.04
C THR A 184 15.64 -17.41 10.92
N LYS A 185 14.36 -17.37 11.29
CA LYS A 185 13.22 -17.36 10.37
C LYS A 185 12.61 -15.97 10.23
N PHE A 186 12.27 -15.34 11.34
CA PHE A 186 11.69 -14.00 11.36
C PHE A 186 11.99 -13.30 12.69
N ILE A 187 11.76 -11.99 12.71
CA ILE A 187 11.96 -11.14 13.88
C ILE A 187 10.68 -10.35 14.15
N ASN A 188 10.13 -10.49 15.35
CA ASN A 188 9.05 -9.65 15.83
C ASN A 188 9.63 -8.42 16.54
N ILE A 189 9.20 -7.24 16.14
CA ILE A 189 9.58 -5.96 16.74
C ILE A 189 8.41 -5.39 17.49
N ARG A 190 8.65 -4.97 18.73
CA ARG A 190 7.66 -4.36 19.62
C ARG A 190 8.28 -3.20 20.37
N PHE A 191 7.46 -2.26 20.82
CA PHE A 191 7.85 -1.30 21.85
C PHE A 191 6.78 -1.22 22.93
N TYR A 192 7.17 -0.67 24.08
CA TYR A 192 6.25 -0.37 25.18
C TYR A 192 6.38 1.12 25.51
N GLY A 193 5.31 1.86 25.28
CA GLY A 193 5.16 3.28 25.60
C GLY A 193 3.76 3.56 26.14
N ASN A 194 3.31 4.82 26.05
CA ASN A 194 1.94 5.18 26.41
C ASN A 194 0.93 4.60 25.41
N ALA A 195 -0.35 4.54 25.80
CA ALA A 195 -1.41 3.92 24.98
C ALA A 195 -1.59 4.53 23.58
N ASN A 196 -1.24 5.81 23.41
CA ASN A 196 -1.37 6.53 22.14
C ASN A 196 -0.03 6.76 21.45
N ASP A 197 1.06 6.22 21.98
CA ASP A 197 2.34 6.31 21.31
C ASP A 197 2.31 5.41 20.07
N THR A 198 2.84 5.92 18.97
CA THR A 198 3.13 5.15 17.75
C THR A 198 4.63 5.20 17.46
N VAL A 199 5.12 4.12 16.86
CA VAL A 199 6.50 4.04 16.36
C VAL A 199 6.46 3.54 14.94
N THR A 200 7.14 4.24 14.03
CA THR A 200 7.43 3.73 12.69
C THR A 200 8.70 2.90 12.77
N VAL A 201 8.65 1.64 12.33
CA VAL A 201 9.80 0.73 12.33
C VAL A 201 10.11 0.24 10.92
N ALA A 202 11.38 0.03 10.64
CA ALA A 202 11.87 -0.58 9.40
C ALA A 202 13.11 -1.43 9.69
N MET A 203 13.44 -2.33 8.77
CA MET A 203 14.66 -3.13 8.88
C MET A 203 15.42 -3.11 7.56
N GLU A 204 16.74 -3.14 7.66
CA GLU A 204 17.68 -3.19 6.55
C GLU A 204 18.57 -4.42 6.68
N GLY A 205 18.84 -5.07 5.53
CA GLY A 205 19.82 -6.13 5.46
C GLY A 205 21.24 -5.56 5.43
N MET A 206 22.15 -6.18 6.19
CA MET A 206 23.56 -5.76 6.27
C MET A 206 24.41 -6.59 5.31
N GLY A 207 24.81 -5.98 4.20
CA GLY A 207 25.65 -6.62 3.17
C GLY A 207 24.88 -7.43 2.12
N THR A 208 23.55 -7.43 2.19
CA THR A 208 22.60 -7.85 1.14
C THR A 208 21.23 -7.25 1.46
N ALA A 209 20.36 -7.07 0.47
CA ALA A 209 18.98 -6.66 0.72
C ALA A 209 18.23 -7.70 1.56
N LEU A 210 17.20 -7.26 2.30
CA LEU A 210 16.25 -8.18 2.92
C LEU A 210 15.47 -8.94 1.83
N PRO A 211 15.02 -10.17 2.12
CA PRO A 211 14.08 -10.84 1.23
C PRO A 211 12.75 -10.07 1.17
N GLN A 212 11.94 -10.38 0.16
CA GLN A 212 10.60 -9.83 0.00
C GLN A 212 9.78 -9.96 1.29
N GLN A 213 9.08 -8.89 1.69
CA GLN A 213 8.27 -8.86 2.92
C GLN A 213 6.76 -9.03 2.66
N GLY A 214 6.38 -9.26 1.40
CA GLY A 214 5.01 -9.36 0.93
C GLY A 214 4.88 -8.95 -0.53
N ASN A 215 3.67 -8.86 -1.05
CA ASN A 215 3.37 -8.52 -2.45
C ASN A 215 2.94 -7.06 -2.58
N LEU A 216 3.45 -6.35 -3.58
CA LEU A 216 2.91 -5.05 -3.99
C LEU A 216 2.00 -5.29 -5.20
N ILE A 217 0.70 -5.16 -5.00
CA ILE A 217 -0.31 -5.39 -6.03
C ILE A 217 -0.75 -4.03 -6.55
N THR A 218 -0.63 -3.82 -7.86
CA THR A 218 -1.07 -2.62 -8.54
C THR A 218 -2.14 -3.00 -9.56
N SER A 219 -3.31 -2.38 -9.46
CA SER A 219 -4.44 -2.56 -10.36
C SER A 219 -4.78 -1.24 -11.03
N GLU A 220 -4.78 -1.23 -12.35
CA GLU A 220 -5.14 -0.08 -13.17
C GLU A 220 -6.37 -0.44 -14.01
N ALA A 221 -7.47 0.28 -13.81
CA ALA A 221 -8.72 0.04 -14.52
C ALA A 221 -9.06 1.23 -15.42
N THR A 222 -9.53 0.91 -16.63
CA THR A 222 -9.92 1.88 -17.66
C THR A 222 -11.39 1.71 -18.02
N VAL A 223 -12.15 2.81 -17.91
CA VAL A 223 -13.56 2.93 -18.34
C VAL A 223 -13.66 4.13 -19.26
N GLY A 224 -13.99 3.91 -20.54
CA GLY A 224 -13.97 4.97 -21.55
C GLY A 224 -12.57 5.58 -21.71
N ASP A 225 -12.45 6.90 -21.48
CA ASP A 225 -11.17 7.64 -21.46
C ASP A 225 -10.62 7.87 -20.05
N VAL A 226 -11.26 7.30 -19.02
CA VAL A 226 -10.88 7.48 -17.61
C VAL A 226 -10.09 6.28 -17.11
N VAL A 227 -8.92 6.55 -16.54
CA VAL A 227 -8.04 5.55 -15.92
C VAL A 227 -7.95 5.80 -14.42
N ARG A 228 -8.10 4.75 -13.62
CA ARG A 228 -7.89 4.76 -12.17
C ARG A 228 -6.90 3.67 -11.77
N LYS A 229 -6.01 4.02 -10.85
CA LYS A 229 -4.96 3.13 -10.37
C LYS A 229 -5.02 3.03 -8.86
N VAL A 230 -4.96 1.80 -8.35
CA VAL A 230 -4.93 1.47 -6.93
C VAL A 230 -3.74 0.55 -6.68
N THR A 231 -3.04 0.76 -5.58
CA THR A 231 -1.89 -0.05 -5.19
C THR A 231 -2.03 -0.46 -3.72
N VAL A 232 -1.86 -1.75 -3.44
CA VAL A 232 -1.98 -2.35 -2.12
C VAL A 232 -0.72 -3.16 -1.81
N PHE A 233 -0.22 -3.03 -0.59
CA PHE A 233 0.84 -3.88 -0.06
C PHE A 233 0.21 -4.97 0.83
N GLN A 234 0.36 -6.22 0.42
CA GLN A 234 0.00 -7.39 1.21
C GLN A 234 1.27 -7.96 1.86
N GLY A 235 1.47 -7.70 3.16
CA GLY A 235 2.56 -8.31 3.91
C GLY A 235 2.41 -9.83 4.01
N TRP A 236 3.53 -10.54 4.17
CA TRP A 236 3.45 -11.97 4.49
C TRP A 236 2.67 -12.21 5.78
N PRO A 237 1.98 -13.36 5.92
CA PRO A 237 1.22 -13.65 7.12
C PRO A 237 2.12 -13.59 8.36
N VAL A 238 1.56 -13.10 9.46
CA VAL A 238 2.29 -12.93 10.72
C VAL A 238 1.76 -13.91 11.77
N PRO A 239 2.60 -14.43 12.67
CA PRO A 239 2.13 -15.25 13.77
C PRO A 239 1.13 -14.46 14.64
N PRO A 240 0.04 -15.11 15.11
CA PRO A 240 -0.90 -14.46 16.02
C PRO A 240 -0.22 -13.90 17.28
N SER A 241 -0.64 -12.72 17.72
CA SER A 241 -0.03 -11.98 18.83
C SER A 241 -0.03 -12.72 20.17
N PHE A 242 -0.91 -13.71 20.37
CA PHE A 242 -0.92 -14.53 21.58
C PHE A 242 0.32 -15.43 21.71
N PHE A 243 0.98 -15.79 20.60
CA PHE A 243 2.24 -16.55 20.62
C PHE A 243 3.41 -15.73 21.19
N ASP A 244 3.29 -14.40 21.28
CA ASP A 244 4.32 -13.57 21.90
C ASP A 244 4.37 -13.73 23.43
N PHE A 245 3.32 -14.27 24.05
CA PHE A 245 3.18 -14.38 25.51
C PHE A 245 3.33 -15.81 26.05
N ALA A 246 3.35 -16.83 25.16
CA ALA A 246 3.45 -18.22 25.57
C ALA A 246 4.92 -18.67 25.59
N LEU A 247 5.42 -19.04 26.77
CA LEU A 247 6.61 -19.86 26.92
C LEU A 247 6.28 -21.26 26.36
N PHE A 248 6.39 -21.45 25.04
CA PHE A 248 6.20 -22.77 24.45
C PHE A 248 7.42 -23.65 24.76
N SER A 249 7.26 -24.56 25.72
CA SER A 249 8.23 -25.63 25.97
C SER A 249 7.63 -26.94 25.47
N GLY A 250 8.06 -27.39 24.29
CA GLY A 250 7.75 -28.73 23.76
C GLY A 250 8.44 -29.88 24.50
N GLY A 251 9.10 -29.60 25.62
CA GLY A 251 9.77 -30.58 26.49
C GLY A 251 9.69 -30.20 27.97
N SER A 252 10.23 -31.04 28.83
CA SER A 252 10.30 -30.77 30.27
C SER A 252 11.16 -29.54 30.55
N LEU A 253 10.58 -28.52 31.17
CA LEU A 253 11.30 -27.40 31.76
C LEU A 253 12.25 -27.92 32.84
N SER A 254 13.55 -28.01 32.55
CA SER A 254 14.56 -28.19 33.60
C SER A 254 14.96 -26.82 34.11
N LYS A 255 14.73 -26.59 35.39
CA LYS A 255 15.11 -25.36 36.09
C LYS A 255 16.63 -25.17 36.14
#